data_AF-A0A925R4B8-F1
#
_entry.id   AF-A0A925R4B8-F1
#
_cell.length_a   1.000
_cell.length_b   1.000
_cell.length_c   1.000
_cell.angle_alpha   90.00
_cell.angle_beta   90.00
_cell.angle_gamma   90.00
#
_symmetry.space_group_name_H-M   'P 1'
#
loop_
_entity.id
_entity.type
_entity.pdbx_description
1 polymer ?
#
loop_
_entity_poly.entity_id
_entity_poly.type
_entity_poly.pdbx_seq_one_letter_code
_entity_poly.pdbx_strand_id
1 'polypeptide(L)'
;CVLGAFQVAANGDLANWHTGAADAIPAVGGAMDLAIGARKTYVMMEHTTKTGEQKIVERCSYPLTGIGCVARIYTDLAVIDVTPSGLAVREMAEGVSLEALQALTGAPLARA
;
A
#
# COMPACT_ATOMS: atom_id res chain seq x y z
N CYS A 1 12.53 -5.10 -4.26
CA CYS A 1 11.62 -5.73 -5.24
C CYS A 1 10.46 -4.76 -5.50
N VAL A 2 9.69 -5.00 -6.56
CA VAL A 2 8.45 -4.26 -6.82
C VAL A 2 7.31 -5.27 -6.82
N LEU A 3 6.25 -5.00 -6.05
CA LEU A 3 5.10 -5.89 -5.89
C LEU A 3 3.79 -5.12 -6.10
N GLY A 4 2.73 -5.83 -6.48
CA GLY A 4 1.36 -5.32 -6.35
C GLY A 4 0.85 -5.45 -4.92
N ALA A 5 -0.23 -4.75 -4.58
CA ALA A 5 -0.89 -4.84 -3.28
C ALA A 5 -2.42 -4.73 -3.36
N PHE A 6 -3.09 -5.48 -2.49
CA PHE A 6 -4.50 -5.24 -2.15
C PHE A 6 -4.60 -4.14 -1.11
N GLN A 7 -3.78 -4.19 -0.07
CA GLN A 7 -3.65 -3.15 0.93
C GLN A 7 -2.19 -2.89 1.29
N VAL A 8 -1.88 -1.64 1.65
CA VAL A 8 -0.65 -1.25 2.34
C VAL A 8 -1.04 -0.45 3.57
N ALA A 9 -0.51 -0.82 4.72
CA ALA A 9 -0.78 -0.11 5.97
C ALA A 9 0.19 1.06 6.19
N ALA A 10 -0.18 2.01 7.06
CA ALA A 10 0.62 3.19 7.39
C ALA A 10 2.02 2.87 7.96
N ASN A 11 2.16 1.70 8.58
CA ASN A 11 3.42 1.16 9.09
C ASN A 11 4.24 0.36 8.06
N GLY A 12 3.75 0.24 6.82
CA GLY A 12 4.40 -0.51 5.74
C GLY A 12 4.05 -2.00 5.69
N ASP A 13 3.04 -2.47 6.42
CA ASP A 13 2.54 -3.84 6.24
C ASP A 13 1.96 -3.99 4.83
N LEU A 14 2.25 -5.13 4.20
CA LEU A 14 1.79 -5.49 2.86
C LEU A 14 0.77 -6.62 2.96
N ALA A 15 -0.38 -6.47 2.28
CA ALA A 15 -1.31 -7.57 2.03
C ALA A 15 -1.59 -7.68 0.53
N ASN A 16 -1.21 -8.82 -0.08
CA ASN A 16 -1.34 -9.00 -1.53
C ASN A 16 -1.59 -10.44 -2.02
N TRP A 17 -1.84 -11.41 -1.12
CA TRP A 17 -2.00 -12.83 -1.51
C TRP A 17 -3.40 -13.39 -1.29
N HIS A 18 -4.23 -12.75 -0.46
CA HIS A 18 -5.59 -13.19 -0.15
C HIS A 18 -6.45 -12.03 0.37
N THR A 19 -7.76 -12.08 0.13
CA THR A 19 -8.73 -11.06 0.57
C THR A 19 -9.49 -11.45 1.84
N GLY A 20 -9.31 -12.68 2.33
CA GLY A 20 -9.98 -13.22 3.52
C GLY A 20 -11.30 -13.93 3.23
N ALA A 21 -11.80 -13.89 2.00
CA ALA A 21 -13.02 -14.61 1.62
C ALA A 21 -12.78 -16.13 1.60
N ALA A 22 -13.78 -16.91 2.05
CA ALA A 22 -13.65 -18.36 2.21
C ALA A 22 -13.50 -19.12 0.87
N ASP A 23 -13.96 -18.52 -0.22
CA ASP A 23 -13.91 -19.03 -1.59
C ASP A 23 -12.76 -18.44 -2.42
N ALA A 24 -12.01 -17.48 -1.87
CA ALA A 24 -10.85 -16.93 -2.55
C ALA A 24 -9.72 -17.97 -2.57
N ILE A 25 -9.16 -18.21 -3.74
CA ILE A 25 -8.01 -19.11 -3.90
C ILE A 25 -6.73 -18.34 -3.48
N PRO A 26 -5.98 -18.80 -2.46
CA PRO A 26 -4.72 -18.20 -2.08
C PRO A 26 -3.70 -18.15 -3.22
N ALA A 27 -3.10 -16.98 -3.42
CA ALA A 27 -2.03 -16.77 -4.39
C ALA A 27 -0.72 -16.35 -3.70
N VAL A 28 -0.25 -17.15 -2.72
CA VAL A 28 0.95 -16.80 -1.93
C VAL A 28 2.22 -16.74 -2.78
N GLY A 29 2.37 -17.64 -3.76
CA GLY A 29 3.55 -17.69 -4.65
C GLY A 29 4.87 -17.50 -3.89
N GLY A 30 5.82 -16.78 -4.49
CA GLY A 30 7.05 -16.33 -3.81
C GLY A 30 6.95 -14.90 -3.26
N ALA A 31 5.74 -14.36 -3.07
CA ALA A 31 5.56 -12.95 -2.71
C ALA A 31 6.12 -12.65 -1.30
N MET A 32 5.96 -13.59 -0.36
CA MET A 32 6.49 -13.47 1.00
C MET A 32 8.02 -13.46 1.00
N ASP A 33 8.66 -14.37 0.27
CA ASP A 33 10.12 -14.43 0.13
C ASP A 33 10.69 -13.13 -0.48
N LEU A 34 10.02 -12.62 -1.52
CA LEU A 34 10.42 -11.37 -2.17
C LEU A 34 10.25 -10.15 -1.25
N ALA A 35 9.15 -10.08 -0.49
CA ALA A 35 8.85 -8.94 0.38
C ALA A 35 9.82 -8.85 1.56
N ILE A 36 10.19 -10.00 2.15
CA ILE A 36 11.08 -10.07 3.32
C ILE A 36 12.56 -10.08 2.90
N GLY A 37 12.91 -10.79 1.83
CA GLY A 37 14.31 -10.95 1.39
C GLY A 37 14.88 -9.71 0.68
N ALA A 38 14.03 -8.79 0.23
CA ALA A 38 14.49 -7.59 -0.45
C ALA A 38 15.00 -6.52 0.52
N ARG A 39 16.11 -5.86 0.19
CA ARG A 39 16.60 -4.68 0.92
C ARG A 39 15.56 -3.55 1.02
N LYS A 40 14.73 -3.39 -0.01
CA LYS A 40 13.62 -2.46 -0.06
C LYS A 40 12.49 -3.08 -0.89
N THR A 41 11.27 -2.98 -0.38
CA THR A 41 10.06 -3.37 -1.11
C THR A 41 9.30 -2.11 -1.51
N TYR A 42 9.05 -1.98 -2.81
CA TYR A 42 8.19 -0.93 -3.35
C TYR A 42 6.90 -1.54 -3.85
N VAL A 43 5.81 -0.81 -3.69
CA VAL A 43 4.49 -1.23 -4.13
C VAL A 43 4.06 -0.38 -5.31
N MET A 44 3.52 -1.00 -6.35
CA MET A 44 2.83 -0.32 -7.45
C MET A 44 1.38 -0.81 -7.47
N MET A 45 0.43 0.12 -7.33
CA MET A 45 -0.98 -0.21 -7.17
C MET A 45 -1.88 0.96 -7.56
N GLU A 46 -3.11 0.69 -8.00
CA GLU A 46 -4.16 1.71 -7.98
C GLU A 46 -4.40 2.18 -6.54
N HIS A 47 -4.65 3.48 -6.36
CA HIS A 47 -4.83 4.12 -5.05
C HIS A 47 -6.10 3.61 -4.34
N THR A 48 -7.14 3.35 -5.12
CA THR A 48 -8.43 2.83 -4.65
C THR A 48 -8.82 1.56 -5.39
N THR A 49 -9.81 0.84 -4.89
CA THR A 49 -10.45 -0.25 -5.63
C THR A 49 -11.35 0.32 -6.73
N LYS A 50 -11.87 -0.55 -7.61
CA LYS A 50 -12.87 -0.15 -8.62
C LYS A 50 -14.17 0.42 -8.01
N THR A 51 -14.45 0.11 -6.75
CA THR A 51 -15.60 0.62 -6.00
C THR A 51 -15.28 1.86 -5.17
N GLY A 52 -14.04 2.37 -5.25
CA GLY A 52 -13.59 3.56 -4.51
C GLY A 52 -13.11 3.28 -3.09
N GLU A 53 -13.00 2.02 -2.68
CA GLU A 53 -12.47 1.69 -1.35
C GLU A 53 -10.98 2.01 -1.26
N GLN A 54 -10.57 2.53 -0.10
CA GLN A 54 -9.20 2.96 0.16
C GLN A 54 -8.30 1.73 0.33
N LYS A 55 -7.18 1.69 -0.39
CA LYS A 55 -6.23 0.57 -0.32
C LYS A 55 -4.99 0.90 0.51
N ILE A 56 -4.70 2.17 0.72
CA ILE A 56 -3.71 2.64 1.68
C ILE A 56 -4.46 2.94 2.97
N VAL A 57 -4.17 2.21 4.04
CA VAL A 57 -5.01 2.13 5.25
C VAL A 57 -4.19 2.27 6.52
N GLU A 58 -4.81 2.59 7.65
CA GLU A 58 -4.09 2.63 8.93
C GLU A 58 -3.56 1.25 9.33
N ARG A 59 -4.37 0.19 9.12
CA ARG A 59 -4.03 -1.21 9.36
C ARG A 59 -4.67 -2.08 8.28
N CYS A 60 -3.93 -3.07 7.77
CA CYS A 60 -4.51 -4.04 6.85
C CYS A 60 -5.57 -4.87 7.57
N SER A 61 -6.70 -5.09 6.88
CA SER A 61 -7.73 -6.06 7.29
C SER A 61 -7.53 -7.40 6.60
N TYR A 62 -6.83 -7.43 5.48
CA TYR A 62 -6.50 -8.65 4.76
C TYR A 62 -5.27 -9.35 5.34
N PRO A 63 -5.16 -10.69 5.17
CA PRO A 63 -3.99 -11.43 5.61
C PRO A 63 -2.69 -10.84 5.08
N LEU A 64 -1.74 -10.61 5.98
CA LEU A 64 -0.47 -9.98 5.64
C LEU A 64 0.41 -10.93 4.80
N THR A 65 1.09 -10.35 3.83
CA THR A 65 2.22 -10.93 3.09
C THR A 65 3.54 -10.66 3.82
N GLY A 66 3.70 -9.45 4.36
CA GLY A 66 4.93 -9.02 5.03
C GLY A 66 4.66 -7.86 5.96
N ILE A 67 5.37 -7.84 7.09
CA ILE A 67 5.21 -6.83 8.14
C ILE A 67 6.25 -5.73 7.93
N GLY A 68 5.82 -4.47 7.90
CA GLY A 68 6.68 -3.30 7.83
C GLY A 68 7.70 -3.30 6.68
N CYS A 69 7.42 -4.05 5.60
CA CYS A 69 8.40 -4.28 4.55
C CYS A 69 8.35 -3.22 3.44
N VAL A 70 7.20 -2.55 3.28
CA VAL A 70 7.00 -1.56 2.22
C VAL A 70 7.71 -0.26 2.58
N ALA A 71 8.60 0.20 1.71
CA ALA A 71 9.33 1.46 1.85
C ALA A 71 8.71 2.60 1.02
N ARG A 72 7.98 2.28 -0.05
CA ARG A 72 7.34 3.26 -0.93
C ARG A 72 6.15 2.68 -1.67
N ILE A 73 5.13 3.50 -1.84
CA ILE A 73 3.91 3.20 -2.58
C ILE A 73 3.86 4.14 -3.78
N TYR A 74 3.68 3.55 -4.96
CA TYR A 74 3.43 4.25 -6.22
C TYR A 74 1.99 3.97 -6.63
N THR A 75 1.22 5.04 -6.83
CA THR A 75 -0.14 4.94 -7.37
C THR A 75 -0.34 5.82 -8.58
N ASP A 76 -1.50 5.68 -9.19
CA ASP A 76 -2.05 6.56 -10.22
C ASP A 76 -2.19 8.03 -9.75
N LEU A 77 -2.22 8.29 -8.45
CA LEU A 77 -2.43 9.62 -7.85
C LEU A 77 -1.20 10.21 -7.16
N ALA A 78 -0.30 9.39 -6.61
CA ALA A 78 0.80 9.89 -5.80
C ALA A 78 1.95 8.90 -5.65
N VAL A 79 3.10 9.45 -5.26
CA VAL A 79 4.25 8.71 -4.72
C VAL A 79 4.32 8.99 -3.22
N ILE A 80 4.27 7.94 -2.41
CA ILE A 80 4.19 8.04 -0.95
C ILE A 80 5.33 7.21 -0.34
N ASP A 81 6.19 7.85 0.44
CA ASP A 81 7.18 7.17 1.26
C ASP A 81 6.55 6.63 2.54
N VAL A 82 6.91 5.40 2.90
CA VAL A 82 6.59 4.84 4.22
C VAL A 82 7.79 5.13 5.12
N THR A 83 7.55 5.90 6.18
CA THR A 83 8.60 6.37 7.09
C THR A 83 8.31 5.90 8.52
N PRO A 84 9.29 5.99 9.45
CA PRO A 84 9.03 5.74 10.87
C PRO A 84 7.93 6.62 11.48
N SER A 85 7.63 7.77 10.87
CA SER A 85 6.58 8.70 11.31
C SER A 85 5.25 8.50 10.59
N GLY A 86 5.12 7.47 9.74
CA GLY A 86 3.95 7.22 8.90
C GLY A 86 4.17 7.59 7.43
N LEU A 87 3.08 7.93 6.74
CA LEU A 87 3.05 8.12 5.29
C LEU A 87 3.41 9.56 4.91
N ALA A 88 4.45 9.72 4.09
CA ALA A 88 4.91 11.02 3.59
C ALA A 88 4.71 11.12 2.07
N VAL A 89 3.87 12.06 1.63
CA VAL A 89 3.61 12.33 0.22
C VAL A 89 4.83 13.01 -0.38
N ARG A 90 5.49 12.32 -1.31
CA ARG A 90 6.67 12.80 -2.03
C ARG A 90 6.29 13.57 -3.28
N GLU A 91 5.40 13.00 -4.09
CA GLU A 91 4.93 13.58 -5.34
C GLU A 91 3.44 13.28 -5.51
N MET A 92 2.72 14.14 -6.22
CA MET A 92 1.30 13.97 -6.56
C MET A 92 1.14 14.13 -8.06
N ALA A 93 0.20 13.39 -8.64
CA ALA A 93 -0.19 13.56 -10.03
C ALA A 93 -0.73 14.98 -10.26
N GLU A 94 -0.64 15.45 -11.51
CA GLU A 94 -1.11 16.78 -11.89
C GLU A 94 -2.60 16.94 -11.57
N GLY A 95 -2.95 18.07 -10.93
CA GLY A 95 -4.33 18.39 -10.56
C GLY A 95 -4.84 17.72 -9.28
N VAL A 96 -4.08 16.82 -8.64
CA VAL A 96 -4.46 16.22 -7.36
C VAL A 96 -4.07 17.15 -6.20
N SER A 97 -5.05 17.56 -5.38
CA SER A 97 -4.78 18.28 -4.13
C SER A 97 -4.47 17.33 -2.98
N LEU A 98 -3.79 17.84 -1.94
CA LEU A 98 -3.52 17.05 -0.74
C LEU A 98 -4.82 16.66 -0.01
N GLU A 99 -5.84 17.54 0.02
CA GLU A 99 -7.11 17.19 0.64
C GLU A 99 -7.83 16.07 -0.13
N ALA A 100 -7.83 16.13 -1.46
CA ALA A 100 -8.43 15.10 -2.29
C ALA A 100 -7.70 13.75 -2.13
N LEU A 101 -6.37 13.77 -2.09
CA LEU A 101 -5.57 12.57 -1.85
C LEU A 101 -5.83 11.98 -0.46
N GLN A 102 -5.90 12.84 0.57
CA GLN A 102 -6.21 12.41 1.94
C GLN A 102 -7.61 11.79 2.05
N ALA A 103 -8.61 12.31 1.33
CA ALA A 103 -9.95 11.73 1.30
C ALA A 103 -9.99 10.31 0.70
N LEU A 104 -9.05 9.99 -0.19
CA LEU A 104 -8.90 8.68 -0.83
C LEU A 104 -7.89 7.76 -0.11
N THR A 105 -7.30 8.22 1.00
CA THR A 105 -6.34 7.46 1.82
C THR A 105 -6.94 7.19 3.19
N GLY A 106 -7.00 5.92 3.60
CA GLY A 106 -7.50 5.49 4.91
C GLY A 106 -6.49 5.61 6.04
N ALA A 107 -5.45 6.42 5.87
CA ALA A 107 -4.40 6.72 6.83
C ALA A 107 -3.98 8.19 6.71
N PRO A 108 -3.50 8.83 7.78
CA PRO A 108 -3.01 10.20 7.72
C PRO A 108 -1.81 10.34 6.78
N LEU A 109 -1.84 11.39 5.96
CA LEU A 109 -0.75 11.78 5.07
C LEU A 109 -0.06 13.04 5.59
N ALA A 110 1.27 13.00 5.62
CA ALA A 110 2.10 14.19 5.80
C ALA A 110 2.70 14.63 4.45
N ARG A 111 3.01 15.91 4.30
CA ARG A 111 3.92 16.34 3.22
C ARG A 111 5.36 16.01 3.62
N ALA A 112 6.13 15.49 2.67
CA ALA A 112 7.56 15.24 2.83
C ALA A 112 8.37 16.53 2.97
#